data_AF-A0A535DD95-F1
#
_entry.id   AF-A0A535DD95-F1
#
_cell.length_a   1.000
_cell.length_b   1.000
_cell.length_c   1.000
_cell.angle_alpha   90.00
_cell.angle_beta   90.00
_cell.angle_gamma   90.00
#
_symmetry.space_group_name_H-M   'P 1'
#
loop_
_entity.id
_entity.type
_entity.pdbx_description
1 polymer ?
#
loop_
_entity_poly.entity_id
_entity_poly.type
_entity_poly.pdbx_seq_one_letter_code
_entity_poly.pdbx_strand_id
1 'polypeptide(L)'
;MRVVMTDRDVMERVGSLLERAVIAIEPDEEWYKTAFAVTVRGLAAVRLMVKTRPALGAFRQAQIDAALHDWGTSRVRWDYEGIACAAGGCAREAVTQGLCKSHYNRWYKANRRGSSAAFQPRPLSRADVLQEPQSHSITPDCGVSWLAGLLEGEGSFWRAFSRGHAYPVVKLEMCSKDVVERAAALIGVTTVREQKPRDPAWSATHIAQVSGAAAATWMQRLRPLMGERRRSAIDLALDDYYPERLPVAPAHCVVPGCEGPPRGRGLCHKHYMSWSRDRAKGRVPRVKPLRSN
;
A
#
# COMPACT_ATOMS: atom_id res chain seq x y z
N MET A 1 18.72 -1.49 -1.69
CA MET A 1 17.41 -0.82 -1.55
C MET A 1 17.26 -0.34 -0.12
N ARG A 2 16.85 0.92 0.08
CA ARG A 2 16.57 1.48 1.40
C ARG A 2 15.15 2.05 1.38
N VAL A 3 14.36 1.71 2.38
CA VAL A 3 13.03 2.29 2.63
C VAL A 3 13.16 3.17 3.86
N VAL A 4 12.62 4.39 3.80
CA VAL A 4 12.68 5.38 4.87
C VAL A 4 11.30 5.99 5.06
N MET A 5 10.82 6.06 6.29
CA MET A 5 9.56 6.74 6.62
C MET A 5 9.54 7.19 8.08
N THR A 6 8.69 8.16 8.42
CA THR A 6 8.57 8.69 9.79
C THR A 6 7.66 7.83 10.69
N ASP A 7 6.79 7.01 10.10
CA ASP A 7 5.87 6.13 10.85
C ASP A 7 6.57 4.85 11.30
N ARG A 8 6.89 4.78 12.59
CA ARG A 8 7.60 3.66 13.21
C ARG A 8 6.87 2.33 13.04
N ASP A 9 5.56 2.30 13.31
CA ASP A 9 4.75 1.07 13.26
C ASP A 9 4.73 0.46 11.85
N VAL A 10 4.71 1.31 10.82
CA VAL A 10 4.79 0.84 9.43
C VAL A 10 6.19 0.29 9.14
N MET A 11 7.23 0.99 9.59
CA MET A 11 8.61 0.54 9.36
C MET A 11 8.95 -0.74 10.12
N GLU A 12 8.36 -0.98 11.30
CA GLU A 12 8.46 -2.25 12.02
C GLU A 12 7.81 -3.41 11.25
N ARG A 13 6.63 -3.19 10.64
CA ARG A 13 6.00 -4.19 9.75
C ARG A 13 6.87 -4.47 8.51
N VAL A 14 7.44 -3.43 7.91
CA VAL A 14 8.37 -3.57 6.78
C VAL A 14 9.63 -4.33 7.19
N GLY A 15 10.19 -4.04 8.38
CA GLY A 15 11.35 -4.74 8.92
C GLY A 15 11.07 -6.22 9.12
N SER A 16 9.92 -6.57 9.70
CA SER A 16 9.48 -7.96 9.84
C SER A 16 9.32 -8.67 8.49
N LEU A 17 8.66 -8.03 7.52
CA LEU A 17 8.47 -8.58 6.16
C LEU A 17 9.80 -8.83 5.43
N LEU A 18 10.78 -7.97 5.65
CA LEU A 18 12.10 -8.07 5.04
C LEU A 18 13.09 -8.87 5.90
N GLU A 19 12.65 -9.34 7.06
CA GLU A 19 13.47 -10.00 8.08
C GLU A 19 14.74 -9.20 8.44
N ARG A 20 14.63 -7.87 8.45
CA ARG A 20 15.72 -6.92 8.72
C ARG A 20 15.37 -6.01 9.90
N ALA A 21 16.40 -5.61 10.64
CA ALA A 21 16.24 -4.61 11.68
C ALA A 21 15.85 -3.24 11.11
N VAL A 22 15.00 -2.54 11.85
CA VAL A 22 14.68 -1.12 11.61
C VAL A 22 15.66 -0.28 12.40
N ILE A 23 16.25 0.73 11.75
CA ILE A 23 17.12 1.71 12.39
C ILE A 23 16.41 3.05 12.49
N ALA A 24 16.53 3.72 13.63
CA ALA A 24 16.18 5.14 13.74
C ALA A 24 17.27 5.99 13.06
N ILE A 25 16.86 7.04 12.38
CA ILE A 25 17.71 8.06 11.80
C ILE A 25 17.46 9.32 12.61
N GLU A 26 18.47 9.75 13.35
CA GLU A 26 18.44 11.02 14.06
C GLU A 26 18.37 12.16 13.04
N PRO A 27 17.45 13.12 13.23
CA PRO A 27 17.36 14.28 12.35
C PRO A 27 18.57 15.20 12.55
N ASP A 28 19.04 15.83 11.47
CA ASP A 28 20.12 16.82 11.53
C ASP A 28 19.70 18.11 12.26
N GLU A 29 18.39 18.39 12.32
CA GLU A 29 17.81 19.55 13.01
C GLU A 29 16.71 19.11 13.98
N GLU A 30 16.60 19.80 15.11
CA GLU A 30 15.70 19.46 16.21
C GLU A 30 14.21 19.45 15.81
N TRP A 31 13.81 20.25 14.82
CA TRP A 31 12.42 20.35 14.38
C TRP A 31 12.00 19.28 13.36
N TYR A 32 12.94 18.48 12.83
CA TYR A 32 12.57 17.38 11.94
C TYR A 32 12.15 16.15 12.72
N LYS A 33 11.16 15.43 12.18
CA LYS A 33 10.71 14.17 12.78
C LYS A 33 11.78 13.10 12.58
N THR A 34 12.03 12.30 13.62
CA THR A 34 12.84 11.07 13.51
C THR A 34 12.28 10.19 12.40
N ALA A 35 13.17 9.79 11.49
CA ALA A 35 12.83 8.84 10.44
C ALA A 35 13.31 7.43 10.83
N PHE A 36 12.67 6.41 10.29
CA PHE A 36 13.02 5.01 10.48
C PHE A 36 13.36 4.41 9.13
N ALA A 37 14.36 3.54 9.08
CA ALA A 37 14.80 2.92 7.85
C ALA A 37 15.05 1.43 7.96
N VAL A 38 14.78 0.75 6.84
CA VAL A 38 15.18 -0.64 6.61
C VAL A 38 16.00 -0.69 5.33
N THR A 39 17.14 -1.37 5.38
CA THR A 39 18.02 -1.52 4.22
C THR A 39 18.19 -2.98 3.86
N VAL A 40 17.92 -3.30 2.59
CA VAL A 40 18.20 -4.60 1.98
C VAL A 40 19.36 -4.43 1.00
N ARG A 41 20.34 -5.35 1.06
CA ARG A 41 21.55 -5.33 0.23
C ARG A 41 21.77 -6.68 -0.47
N GLY A 42 22.67 -6.70 -1.46
CA GLY A 42 23.09 -7.91 -2.14
C GLY A 42 21.97 -8.61 -2.91
N LEU A 43 22.04 -9.94 -2.97
CA LEU A 43 21.10 -10.78 -3.73
C LEU A 43 19.64 -10.61 -3.29
N ALA A 44 19.38 -10.46 -1.98
CA ALA A 44 18.03 -10.20 -1.47
C ALA A 44 17.44 -8.89 -2.02
N ALA A 45 18.26 -7.84 -2.16
CA ALA A 45 17.81 -6.58 -2.72
C ALA A 45 17.46 -6.72 -4.21
N VAL A 46 18.26 -7.49 -4.95
CA VAL A 46 18.00 -7.74 -6.38
C VAL A 46 16.73 -8.55 -6.58
N ARG A 47 16.54 -9.63 -5.81
CA ARG A 47 15.28 -10.40 -5.83
C ARG A 47 14.07 -9.52 -5.55
N LEU A 48 14.17 -8.63 -4.56
CA LEU A 48 13.09 -7.70 -4.24
C LEU A 48 12.85 -6.67 -5.37
N MET A 49 13.91 -6.12 -5.97
CA MET A 49 13.80 -5.20 -7.11
C MET A 49 13.11 -5.87 -8.30
N VAL A 50 13.54 -7.07 -8.70
CA VAL A 50 12.93 -7.84 -9.79
C VAL A 50 11.45 -8.14 -9.51
N LYS A 51 11.11 -8.59 -8.29
CA LYS A 51 9.73 -8.91 -7.91
C LYS A 51 8.81 -7.69 -7.82
N THR A 52 9.33 -6.53 -7.46
CA THR A 52 8.51 -5.32 -7.26
C THR A 52 8.46 -4.42 -8.49
N ARG A 53 9.44 -4.53 -9.39
CA ARG A 53 9.57 -3.69 -10.59
C ARG A 53 8.25 -3.56 -11.39
N PRO A 54 7.50 -4.63 -11.71
CA PRO A 54 6.29 -4.49 -12.52
C PRO A 54 5.16 -3.71 -11.83
N ALA A 55 5.22 -3.54 -10.51
CA ALA A 55 4.23 -2.78 -9.74
C ALA A 55 4.57 -1.29 -9.56
N LEU A 56 5.76 -0.86 -9.99
CA LEU A 56 6.29 0.50 -9.80
C LEU A 56 6.10 1.36 -11.07
N GLY A 57 6.11 2.69 -10.91
CA GLY A 57 6.00 3.62 -12.05
C GLY A 57 7.22 3.56 -12.98
N ALA A 58 7.06 4.05 -14.21
CA ALA A 58 8.05 3.90 -15.29
C ALA A 58 9.44 4.43 -14.92
N PHE A 59 9.48 5.58 -14.23
CA PHE A 59 10.74 6.16 -13.75
C PHE A 59 11.49 5.23 -12.79
N ARG A 60 10.76 4.61 -11.85
CA ARG A 60 11.37 3.71 -10.87
C ARG A 60 11.77 2.37 -11.50
N GLN A 61 11.03 1.90 -12.51
CA GLN A 61 11.44 0.75 -13.32
C GLN A 61 12.78 1.03 -14.00
N ALA A 62 12.95 2.20 -14.63
CA ALA A 62 14.21 2.58 -15.27
C ALA A 62 15.38 2.68 -14.26
N GLN A 63 15.16 3.21 -13.05
CA GLN A 63 16.17 3.21 -11.99
C GLN A 63 16.57 1.78 -11.57
N ILE A 64 15.60 0.87 -11.49
CA ILE A 64 15.87 -0.54 -11.20
C ILE A 64 16.67 -1.15 -12.34
N ASP A 65 16.28 -0.94 -13.59
CA ASP A 65 16.98 -1.46 -14.76
C ASP A 65 18.43 -1.01 -14.80
N ALA A 66 18.68 0.28 -14.58
CA ALA A 66 20.03 0.82 -14.48
C ALA A 66 20.83 0.19 -13.34
N ALA A 67 20.23 0.06 -12.15
CA ALA A 67 20.89 -0.57 -11.00
C ALA A 67 21.18 -2.07 -11.24
N LEU A 68 20.31 -2.76 -11.98
CA LEU A 68 20.46 -4.16 -12.31
C LEU A 68 21.40 -4.39 -13.50
N HIS A 69 21.60 -3.42 -14.38
CA HIS A 69 22.46 -3.56 -15.57
C HIS A 69 23.85 -4.10 -15.22
N ASP A 70 24.52 -3.50 -14.23
CA ASP A 70 25.90 -3.87 -13.87
C ASP A 70 25.97 -4.90 -12.73
N TRP A 71 24.84 -5.31 -12.16
CA TRP A 71 24.82 -6.23 -11.02
C TRP A 71 25.36 -7.63 -11.39
N GLY A 72 26.18 -8.24 -10.53
CA GLY A 72 26.67 -9.61 -10.78
C GLY A 72 27.67 -9.76 -11.93
N THR A 73 28.21 -8.64 -12.44
CA THR A 73 29.49 -8.60 -13.18
C THR A 73 30.69 -8.95 -12.28
N SER A 74 30.53 -8.72 -10.97
CA SER A 74 31.48 -9.08 -9.92
C SER A 74 31.06 -10.35 -9.15
N ARG A 75 31.96 -10.90 -8.31
CA ARG A 75 31.69 -12.11 -7.51
C ARG A 75 30.45 -11.94 -6.62
N VAL A 76 29.37 -12.66 -6.91
CA VAL A 76 28.14 -12.67 -6.12
C VAL A 76 28.17 -13.80 -5.09
N ARG A 77 27.76 -13.49 -3.86
CA ARG A 77 27.41 -14.52 -2.88
C ARG A 77 26.00 -15.03 -3.20
N TRP A 78 25.94 -16.17 -3.87
CA TRP A 78 24.68 -16.85 -4.17
C TRP A 78 24.03 -17.41 -2.92
N ASP A 79 22.71 -17.35 -2.90
CA ASP A 79 21.84 -17.97 -1.92
C ASP A 79 20.85 -18.88 -2.66
N TYR A 80 20.74 -20.12 -2.21
CA TYR A 80 19.98 -21.19 -2.87
C TYR A 80 18.68 -21.53 -2.11
N GLU A 81 18.26 -20.69 -1.16
CA GLU A 81 16.98 -20.83 -0.48
C GLU A 81 15.82 -21.07 -1.47
N GLY A 82 15.04 -22.12 -1.22
CA GLY A 82 13.92 -22.55 -2.06
C GLY A 82 14.29 -23.13 -3.42
N ILE A 83 15.58 -23.31 -3.73
CA ILE A 83 16.03 -23.92 -4.99
C ILE A 83 16.21 -25.42 -4.80
N ALA A 84 15.55 -26.24 -5.62
CA ALA A 84 15.70 -27.69 -5.60
C ALA A 84 17.09 -28.14 -6.06
N CYS A 85 17.57 -29.27 -5.52
CA CYS A 85 18.81 -29.89 -5.97
C CYS A 85 18.71 -30.32 -7.44
N ALA A 86 19.74 -30.01 -8.24
CA ALA A 86 19.83 -30.36 -9.66
C ALA A 86 20.00 -31.87 -9.94
N ALA A 87 20.16 -32.69 -8.90
CA ALA A 87 20.21 -34.14 -9.09
C ALA A 87 18.79 -34.67 -9.31
N GLY A 88 18.56 -35.35 -10.43
CA GLY A 88 17.26 -35.91 -10.78
C GLY A 88 16.66 -36.75 -9.64
N GLY A 89 15.39 -36.52 -9.33
CA GLY A 89 14.67 -37.21 -8.25
C GLY A 89 15.02 -36.78 -6.82
N CYS A 90 15.85 -35.75 -6.63
CA CYS A 90 16.21 -35.26 -5.30
C CYS A 90 15.28 -34.13 -4.83
N ALA A 91 14.45 -34.39 -3.82
CA ALA A 91 13.56 -33.40 -3.22
C ALA A 91 14.24 -32.43 -2.22
N ARG A 92 15.54 -32.60 -1.96
CA ARG A 92 16.28 -31.71 -1.05
C ARG A 92 16.64 -30.39 -1.72
N GLU A 93 16.69 -29.33 -0.92
CA GLU A 93 17.15 -28.02 -1.37
C GLU A 93 18.66 -27.99 -1.67
N ALA A 94 19.02 -27.18 -2.65
CA ALA A 94 20.38 -26.85 -2.97
C ALA A 94 20.97 -25.94 -1.89
N VAL A 95 22.23 -26.19 -1.54
CA VAL A 95 22.98 -25.35 -0.59
C VAL A 95 24.17 -24.66 -1.27
N THR A 96 24.67 -25.22 -2.38
CA THR A 96 25.76 -24.64 -3.15
C THR A 96 25.80 -25.26 -4.55
N GLN A 97 26.16 -24.48 -5.57
CA GLN A 97 26.32 -24.95 -6.96
C GLN A 97 25.07 -25.68 -7.51
N GLY A 98 23.88 -25.33 -7.02
CA GLY A 98 22.61 -26.00 -7.38
C GLY A 98 22.47 -27.42 -6.83
N LEU A 99 23.31 -27.84 -5.88
CA LEU A 99 23.29 -29.17 -5.29
C LEU A 99 23.06 -29.12 -3.78
N CYS A 100 22.37 -30.11 -3.24
CA CYS A 100 22.29 -30.33 -1.79
C CYS A 100 23.66 -30.77 -1.26
N LYS A 101 23.89 -30.66 0.06
CA LYS A 101 25.19 -30.95 0.69
C LYS A 101 25.77 -32.32 0.31
N SER A 102 24.93 -33.35 0.29
CA SER A 102 25.35 -34.72 -0.03
C SER A 102 25.74 -34.88 -1.50
N HIS A 103 24.94 -34.34 -2.42
CA HIS A 103 25.22 -34.42 -3.84
C HIS A 103 26.42 -33.56 -4.22
N TYR A 104 26.56 -32.37 -3.66
CA TYR A 104 27.76 -31.56 -3.82
C TYR A 104 29.03 -32.33 -3.41
N ASN A 105 29.03 -32.96 -2.23
CA ASN A 105 30.18 -33.72 -1.75
C ASN A 105 30.52 -34.93 -2.64
N ARG A 106 29.50 -35.63 -3.15
CA ARG A 106 29.69 -36.77 -4.06
C ARG A 106 30.26 -36.31 -5.40
N TRP A 107 29.71 -35.23 -5.97
CA TRP A 107 30.24 -34.61 -7.19
C TRP A 107 31.67 -34.13 -7.02
N TYR A 108 31.97 -33.40 -5.94
CA TYR A 108 33.32 -32.89 -5.65
C TYR A 108 34.35 -34.03 -5.53
N LYS A 109 34.02 -35.12 -4.83
CA LYS A 109 34.89 -36.29 -4.69
C LYS A 109 35.11 -37.01 -6.02
N ALA A 110 34.08 -37.17 -6.85
CA ALA A 110 34.19 -37.78 -8.17
C ALA A 110 35.11 -36.95 -9.07
N ASN A 111 34.86 -35.64 -9.14
CA ASN A 111 35.64 -34.71 -9.96
C ASN A 111 37.12 -34.68 -9.53
N ARG A 112 37.39 -34.68 -8.21
CA ARG A 112 38.77 -34.73 -7.68
C ARG A 112 39.51 -36.04 -8.02
N ARG A 113 38.78 -37.13 -8.29
CA ARG A 113 39.34 -38.44 -8.68
C ARG A 113 39.42 -38.62 -10.20
N GLY A 114 39.05 -37.62 -10.99
CA GLY A 114 38.96 -37.73 -12.45
C GLY A 114 37.82 -38.64 -12.92
N SER A 115 36.84 -38.94 -12.07
CA SER A 115 35.67 -39.77 -12.40
C SER A 115 34.43 -38.90 -12.64
N SER A 116 33.54 -39.33 -13.53
CA SER A 116 32.28 -38.63 -13.78
C SER A 116 31.23 -38.93 -12.70
N ALA A 117 30.57 -37.89 -12.18
CA ALA A 117 29.42 -38.04 -11.31
C ALA A 117 28.13 -38.26 -12.13
N ALA A 118 27.15 -38.97 -11.56
CA ALA A 118 25.84 -39.23 -12.18
C ALA A 118 24.93 -37.99 -12.33
N PHE A 119 25.37 -36.83 -11.85
CA PHE A 119 24.66 -35.56 -11.95
C PHE A 119 25.69 -34.43 -12.02
N GLN A 120 25.27 -33.29 -12.58
CA GLN A 120 26.11 -32.10 -12.69
C GLN A 120 25.57 -30.97 -11.81
N PRO A 121 26.45 -30.13 -11.24
CA PRO A 121 26.02 -28.91 -10.58
C PRO A 121 25.39 -27.96 -11.60
N ARG A 122 24.40 -27.20 -11.14
CA ARG A 122 23.79 -26.10 -11.89
C ARG A 122 23.84 -24.85 -11.01
N PRO A 123 25.00 -24.17 -10.91
CA PRO A 123 25.07 -22.94 -10.14
C PRO A 123 24.07 -21.90 -10.66
N LEU A 124 23.51 -21.12 -9.73
CA LEU A 124 22.68 -19.97 -10.07
C LEU A 124 23.48 -18.97 -10.90
N SER A 125 22.82 -18.44 -11.91
CA SER A 125 23.34 -17.38 -12.77
C SER A 125 22.58 -16.07 -12.55
N ARG A 126 23.14 -14.98 -13.08
CA ARG A 126 22.43 -13.69 -13.19
C ARG A 126 21.08 -13.87 -13.88
N ALA A 127 21.03 -14.67 -14.94
CA ALA A 127 19.80 -14.90 -15.69
C ALA A 127 18.71 -15.59 -14.84
N ASP A 128 19.08 -16.54 -13.95
CA ASP A 128 18.10 -17.19 -13.07
C ASP A 128 17.47 -16.21 -12.06
N VAL A 129 18.19 -15.16 -11.67
CA VAL A 129 17.70 -14.18 -10.67
C VAL A 129 16.93 -13.03 -11.29
N LEU A 130 17.31 -12.61 -12.50
CA LEU A 130 16.66 -11.50 -13.20
C LEU A 130 15.38 -11.89 -13.94
N GLN A 131 14.98 -13.17 -13.88
CA GLN A 131 13.69 -13.60 -14.39
C GLN A 131 12.57 -12.96 -13.56
N GLU A 132 11.77 -12.11 -14.22
CA GLU A 132 10.54 -11.60 -13.64
C GLU A 132 9.52 -12.74 -13.49
N PRO A 133 8.68 -12.72 -12.44
CA PRO A 133 7.58 -13.66 -12.30
C PRO A 133 6.65 -13.64 -13.52
N GLN A 134 6.46 -14.80 -14.16
CA GLN A 134 5.65 -14.95 -15.38
C GLN A 134 4.19 -14.50 -15.23
N SER A 135 3.66 -14.50 -14.00
CA SER A 135 2.33 -14.00 -13.70
C SER A 135 2.34 -13.24 -12.39
N HIS A 136 2.07 -11.93 -12.44
CA HIS A 136 1.54 -11.22 -11.28
C HIS A 136 0.04 -11.45 -11.31
N SER A 137 -0.49 -12.34 -10.47
CA SER A 137 -1.93 -12.42 -10.28
C SER A 137 -2.37 -11.12 -9.61
N ILE A 138 -2.72 -10.11 -10.42
CA ILE A 138 -3.29 -8.86 -9.94
C ILE A 138 -4.72 -9.20 -9.53
N THR A 139 -4.91 -9.62 -8.29
CA THR A 139 -6.25 -9.74 -7.73
C THR A 139 -6.79 -8.33 -7.47
N PRO A 140 -8.13 -8.15 -7.38
CA PRO A 140 -8.71 -6.88 -6.93
C PRO A 140 -8.10 -6.40 -5.60
N ASP A 141 -7.79 -7.34 -4.69
CA ASP A 141 -7.13 -7.06 -3.41
C ASP A 141 -5.72 -6.50 -3.60
N CYS A 142 -4.96 -6.94 -4.61
CA CYS A 142 -3.66 -6.34 -4.95
C CYS A 142 -3.79 -4.86 -5.32
N GLY A 143 -4.88 -4.45 -5.98
CA GLY A 143 -5.16 -3.06 -6.29
C GLY A 143 -5.35 -2.21 -5.02
N VAL A 144 -6.11 -2.73 -4.05
CA VAL A 144 -6.33 -2.06 -2.76
C VAL A 144 -5.04 -2.02 -1.93
N SER A 145 -4.28 -3.12 -1.85
CA SER A 145 -3.00 -3.15 -1.14
C SER A 145 -1.96 -2.22 -1.75
N TRP A 146 -1.89 -2.14 -3.09
CA TRP A 146 -1.00 -1.21 -3.77
C TRP A 146 -1.38 0.25 -3.47
N LEU A 147 -2.68 0.58 -3.55
CA LEU A 147 -3.17 1.92 -3.23
C LEU A 147 -2.93 2.26 -1.76
N ALA A 148 -3.10 1.30 -0.86
CA ALA A 148 -2.83 1.48 0.57
C ALA A 148 -1.35 1.82 0.81
N GLY A 149 -0.41 1.08 0.21
CA GLY A 149 1.02 1.38 0.33
C GLY A 149 1.37 2.78 -0.19
N LEU A 150 0.78 3.18 -1.31
CA LEU A 150 0.99 4.52 -1.87
C LEU A 150 0.42 5.63 -0.97
N LEU A 151 -0.82 5.47 -0.47
CA LEU A 151 -1.47 6.45 0.37
C LEU A 151 -0.92 6.50 1.80
N GLU A 152 -0.26 5.44 2.27
CA GLU A 152 0.49 5.50 3.53
C GLU A 152 1.62 6.53 3.43
N GLY A 153 2.38 6.54 2.33
CA GLY A 153 3.49 7.47 2.11
C GLY A 153 3.05 8.87 1.69
N GLU A 154 2.23 8.96 0.64
CA GLU A 154 1.94 10.20 -0.08
C GLU A 154 0.48 10.67 0.07
N GLY A 155 -0.36 9.87 0.74
CA GLY A 155 -1.78 10.12 0.88
C GLY A 155 -2.11 11.12 1.99
N SER A 156 -3.12 11.94 1.74
CA SER A 156 -3.71 12.86 2.70
C SER A 156 -5.16 12.49 2.97
N PHE A 157 -5.50 12.37 4.26
CA PHE A 157 -6.83 12.05 4.76
C PHE A 157 -7.25 13.15 5.73
N TRP A 158 -8.38 13.81 5.47
CA TRP A 158 -8.87 14.84 6.38
C TRP A 158 -10.37 15.06 6.27
N ARG A 159 -10.90 15.79 7.25
CA ARG A 159 -12.25 16.34 7.27
C ARG A 159 -12.26 17.73 6.65
N ALA A 160 -13.05 17.92 5.62
CA ALA A 160 -13.34 19.23 5.03
C ALA A 160 -14.75 19.71 5.43
N PHE A 161 -15.00 21.01 5.26
CA PHE A 161 -16.28 21.63 5.58
C PHE A 161 -16.81 22.41 4.36
N SER A 162 -18.09 22.27 4.06
CA SER A 162 -18.77 23.05 3.02
C SER A 162 -20.23 23.21 3.39
N ARG A 163 -20.76 24.44 3.24
CA ARG A 163 -22.18 24.77 3.50
C ARG A 163 -22.71 24.25 4.86
N GLY A 164 -21.87 24.25 5.89
CA GLY A 164 -22.24 23.77 7.24
C GLY A 164 -22.20 22.25 7.43
N HIS A 165 -21.70 21.49 6.46
CA HIS A 165 -21.57 20.03 6.53
C HIS A 165 -20.09 19.60 6.47
N ALA A 166 -19.72 18.66 7.34
CA ALA A 166 -18.43 17.99 7.30
C ALA A 166 -18.45 16.85 6.27
N TYR A 167 -17.35 16.67 5.55
CA TYR A 167 -17.17 15.56 4.61
C TYR A 167 -15.70 15.09 4.55
N PRO A 168 -15.46 13.79 4.36
CA PRO A 168 -14.12 13.24 4.27
C PRO A 168 -13.53 13.53 2.89
N VAL A 169 -12.21 13.67 2.85
CA VAL A 169 -11.43 13.82 1.63
C VAL A 169 -10.24 12.89 1.67
N VAL A 170 -10.03 12.17 0.56
CA VAL A 170 -8.80 11.44 0.28
C VAL A 170 -8.14 12.12 -0.90
N LYS A 171 -6.87 12.51 -0.75
CA LYS A 171 -6.07 13.12 -1.81
C LYS A 171 -4.73 12.42 -1.93
N LEU A 172 -4.32 12.21 -3.17
CA LEU A 172 -2.97 11.86 -3.56
C LEU A 172 -2.39 13.02 -4.37
N GLU A 173 -1.16 13.43 -4.06
CA GLU A 173 -0.43 14.44 -4.82
C GLU A 173 1.04 14.03 -4.95
N MET A 174 1.56 13.92 -6.17
CA MET A 174 2.98 13.62 -6.42
C MET A 174 3.43 14.02 -7.83
N CYS A 175 4.73 14.03 -8.10
CA CYS A 175 5.28 14.39 -9.42
C CYS A 175 5.03 13.31 -10.50
N SER A 176 4.87 12.04 -10.12
CA SER A 176 4.72 10.91 -11.05
C SER A 176 3.29 10.80 -11.59
N LYS A 177 3.05 11.35 -12.78
CA LYS A 177 1.73 11.35 -13.43
C LYS A 177 1.14 9.95 -13.61
N ASP A 178 1.93 9.00 -14.10
CA ASP A 178 1.53 7.61 -14.36
C ASP A 178 1.01 6.90 -13.09
N VAL A 179 1.68 7.15 -11.96
CA VAL A 179 1.28 6.61 -10.64
C VAL A 179 -0.04 7.23 -10.19
N VAL A 180 -0.21 8.54 -10.36
CA VAL A 180 -1.44 9.24 -9.97
C VAL A 180 -2.62 8.83 -10.85
N GLU A 181 -2.41 8.64 -12.16
CA GLU A 181 -3.45 8.15 -13.08
C GLU A 181 -3.91 6.74 -12.72
N ARG A 182 -2.97 5.84 -12.40
CA ARG A 182 -3.31 4.50 -11.90
C ARG A 182 -4.11 4.55 -10.59
N ALA A 183 -3.70 5.40 -9.65
CA ALA A 183 -4.42 5.59 -8.39
C ALA A 183 -5.83 6.18 -8.64
N ALA A 184 -5.96 7.17 -9.54
CA ALA A 184 -7.22 7.77 -9.93
C ALA A 184 -8.20 6.74 -10.51
N ALA A 185 -7.71 5.88 -11.41
CA ALA A 185 -8.49 4.78 -11.98
C ALA A 185 -8.98 3.81 -10.91
N LEU A 186 -8.14 3.46 -9.92
CA LEU A 186 -8.54 2.60 -8.80
C LEU A 186 -9.61 3.26 -7.94
N ILE A 187 -9.46 4.53 -7.58
CA ILE A 187 -10.41 5.22 -6.69
C ILE A 187 -11.69 5.69 -7.40
N GLY A 188 -11.77 5.56 -8.73
CA GLY A 188 -12.92 5.92 -9.54
C GLY A 188 -12.99 7.41 -9.90
N VAL A 189 -11.85 8.08 -9.99
CA VAL A 189 -11.75 9.49 -10.42
C VAL A 189 -11.40 9.56 -11.90
N THR A 190 -12.19 10.32 -12.66
CA THR A 190 -12.02 10.46 -14.12
C THR A 190 -10.98 11.50 -14.53
N THR A 191 -10.55 12.36 -13.61
CA THR A 191 -9.69 13.51 -13.95
C THR A 191 -8.58 13.67 -12.92
N VAL A 192 -7.34 13.59 -13.40
CA VAL A 192 -6.15 13.98 -12.66
C VAL A 192 -5.87 15.46 -12.94
N ARG A 193 -5.74 16.25 -11.87
CA ARG A 193 -5.44 17.68 -11.98
C ARG A 193 -3.94 17.89 -11.92
N GLU A 194 -3.39 18.64 -12.86
CA GLU A 194 -2.03 19.16 -12.77
C GLU A 194 -2.02 20.43 -11.92
N GLN A 195 -1.08 20.52 -10.98
CA GLN A 195 -0.84 21.68 -10.15
C GLN A 195 0.52 22.26 -10.47
N LYS A 196 0.49 23.53 -10.92
CA LYS A 196 1.72 24.29 -11.18
C LYS A 196 2.49 24.49 -9.88
N PRO A 197 3.82 24.36 -9.92
CA PRO A 197 4.64 24.59 -8.75
C PRO A 197 4.57 26.07 -8.34
N ARG A 198 4.74 26.35 -7.04
CA ARG A 198 4.83 27.73 -6.54
C ARG A 198 6.15 28.38 -6.94
N ASP A 199 7.19 27.57 -7.08
CA ASP A 199 8.51 27.96 -7.56
C ASP A 199 8.75 27.33 -8.94
N PRO A 200 9.11 28.11 -9.98
CA PRO A 200 9.42 27.57 -11.31
C PRO A 200 10.54 26.51 -11.32
N ALA A 201 11.41 26.46 -10.32
CA ALA A 201 12.46 25.46 -10.19
C ALA A 201 11.95 24.08 -9.77
N TRP A 202 10.71 23.95 -9.30
CA TRP A 202 10.13 22.69 -8.85
C TRP A 202 9.34 22.01 -9.98
N SER A 203 9.24 20.69 -9.92
CA SER A 203 8.40 19.94 -10.87
C SER A 203 6.91 20.17 -10.59
N ALA A 204 6.08 20.12 -11.64
CA ALA A 204 4.63 20.11 -11.49
C ALA A 204 4.16 18.84 -10.77
N THR A 205 3.10 18.97 -9.97
CA THR A 205 2.49 17.85 -9.25
C THR A 205 1.16 17.45 -9.88
N HIS A 206 0.81 16.18 -9.74
CA HIS A 206 -0.42 15.60 -10.26
C HIS A 206 -1.28 15.15 -9.09
N ILE A 207 -2.58 15.44 -9.16
CA ILE A 207 -3.50 15.30 -8.04
C ILE A 207 -4.69 14.43 -8.44
N ALA A 208 -4.94 13.39 -7.65
CA ALA A 208 -6.17 12.62 -7.64
C ALA A 208 -6.88 12.82 -6.29
N GLN A 209 -8.17 13.14 -6.32
CA GLN A 209 -8.92 13.43 -5.10
C GLN A 209 -10.34 12.88 -5.19
N VAL A 210 -10.80 12.24 -4.12
CA VAL A 210 -12.20 11.91 -3.88
C VAL A 210 -12.68 12.60 -2.61
N SER A 211 -13.96 12.95 -2.56
CA SER A 211 -14.59 13.56 -1.40
C SER A 211 -15.96 12.93 -1.12
N GLY A 212 -16.49 13.14 0.09
CA GLY A 212 -17.83 12.69 0.46
C GLY A 212 -17.97 11.17 0.48
N ALA A 213 -19.02 10.63 -0.15
CA ALA A 213 -19.40 9.23 0.02
C ALA A 213 -18.36 8.26 -0.56
N ALA A 214 -17.77 8.63 -1.70
CA ALA A 214 -16.69 7.87 -2.32
C ALA A 214 -15.44 7.86 -1.41
N ALA A 215 -15.07 9.02 -0.86
CA ALA A 215 -13.96 9.12 0.09
C ALA A 215 -14.19 8.29 1.34
N ALA A 216 -15.40 8.34 1.93
CA ALA A 216 -15.74 7.54 3.10
C ALA A 216 -15.63 6.03 2.83
N THR A 217 -16.11 5.59 1.66
CA THR A 217 -16.01 4.19 1.24
C THR A 217 -14.55 3.75 1.12
N TRP A 218 -13.70 4.58 0.51
CA TRP A 218 -12.27 4.29 0.42
C TRP A 218 -11.58 4.32 1.78
N MET A 219 -11.87 5.31 2.62
CA MET A 219 -11.34 5.38 3.97
C MET A 219 -11.67 4.12 4.78
N GLN A 220 -12.91 3.63 4.74
CA GLN A 220 -13.30 2.38 5.41
C GLN A 220 -12.53 1.16 4.88
N ARG A 221 -12.34 1.05 3.55
CA ARG A 221 -11.56 -0.04 2.93
C ARG A 221 -10.08 0.02 3.26
N LEU A 222 -9.50 1.22 3.30
CA LEU A 222 -8.07 1.44 3.53
C LEU A 222 -7.69 1.34 5.00
N ARG A 223 -8.57 1.77 5.92
CA ARG A 223 -8.34 1.81 7.36
C ARG A 223 -7.64 0.58 7.95
N PRO A 224 -8.06 -0.68 7.69
CA PRO A 224 -7.39 -1.85 8.26
C PRO A 224 -5.95 -2.06 7.76
N LEU A 225 -5.56 -1.42 6.66
CA LEU A 225 -4.23 -1.54 6.04
C LEU A 225 -3.29 -0.40 6.40
N MET A 226 -3.81 0.72 6.92
CA MET A 226 -3.05 1.92 7.24
C MET A 226 -2.24 1.78 8.53
N GLY A 227 -1.16 2.55 8.67
CA GLY A 227 -0.47 2.78 9.93
C GLY A 227 -1.29 3.61 10.92
N GLU A 228 -0.85 3.66 12.17
CA GLU A 228 -1.63 4.27 13.27
C GLU A 228 -2.02 5.71 12.99
N ARG A 229 -1.07 6.52 12.51
CA ARG A 229 -1.32 7.94 12.18
C ARG A 229 -2.41 8.12 11.12
N ARG A 230 -2.40 7.27 10.09
CA ARG A 230 -3.39 7.33 8.99
C ARG A 230 -4.74 6.79 9.45
N ARG A 231 -4.77 5.76 10.31
CA ARG A 231 -5.99 5.29 10.98
C ARG A 231 -6.65 6.40 11.79
N SER A 232 -5.89 7.11 12.65
CA SER A 232 -6.45 8.23 13.43
C SER A 232 -6.99 9.35 12.54
N ALA A 233 -6.31 9.69 11.45
CA ALA A 233 -6.77 10.71 10.50
C ALA A 233 -8.07 10.30 9.79
N ILE A 234 -8.17 9.02 9.41
CA ILE A 234 -9.40 8.43 8.85
C ILE A 234 -10.53 8.49 9.88
N ASP A 235 -10.27 8.09 11.13
CA ASP A 235 -11.28 8.10 12.19
C ASP A 235 -11.84 9.49 12.42
N LEU A 236 -10.97 10.50 12.55
CA LEU A 236 -11.36 11.90 12.67
C LEU A 236 -12.17 12.41 11.46
N ALA A 237 -11.83 11.94 10.26
CA ALA A 237 -12.54 12.32 9.04
C ALA A 237 -13.95 11.69 8.95
N LEU A 238 -14.12 10.49 9.53
CA LEU A 238 -15.36 9.73 9.50
C LEU A 238 -16.30 10.02 10.68
N ASP A 239 -15.77 10.41 11.85
CA ASP A 239 -16.54 10.59 13.09
C ASP A 239 -17.74 11.56 12.93
N ASP A 240 -17.51 12.67 12.23
CA ASP A 240 -18.53 13.69 11.95
C ASP A 240 -19.18 13.55 10.55
N TYR A 241 -18.82 12.50 9.79
CA TYR A 241 -19.31 12.34 8.44
C TYR A 241 -20.66 11.63 8.37
N TYR A 242 -21.66 12.36 7.88
CA TYR A 242 -22.97 11.80 7.55
C TYR A 242 -23.35 12.17 6.10
N PRO A 243 -23.44 11.20 5.16
CA PRO A 243 -23.67 11.48 3.75
C PRO A 243 -25.00 12.22 3.49
N GLU A 244 -25.02 13.15 2.53
CA GLU A 244 -26.22 13.93 2.14
C GLU A 244 -27.40 13.09 1.70
N ARG A 245 -27.11 12.03 0.97
CA ARG A 245 -28.05 10.96 0.67
C ARG A 245 -27.48 9.69 1.27
N LEU A 246 -28.28 8.98 2.05
CA LEU A 246 -27.91 7.63 2.48
C LEU A 246 -27.80 6.78 1.21
N PRO A 247 -26.65 6.13 0.95
CA PRO A 247 -26.50 5.25 -0.20
C PRO A 247 -27.47 4.06 -0.13
N VAL A 248 -27.82 3.64 1.09
CA VAL A 248 -28.89 2.70 1.38
C VAL A 248 -29.84 3.36 2.38
N ALA A 249 -31.07 3.65 1.96
CA ALA A 249 -32.10 4.12 2.88
C ALA A 249 -32.49 2.97 3.82
N PRO A 250 -32.60 3.18 5.15
CA PRO A 250 -33.12 2.15 6.04
C PRO A 250 -34.54 1.77 5.60
N ALA A 251 -34.96 0.52 5.84
CA ALA A 251 -36.31 0.07 5.49
C ALA A 251 -37.39 0.83 6.28
N HIS A 252 -37.06 1.20 7.53
CA HIS A 252 -37.97 1.87 8.45
C HIS A 252 -37.29 3.07 9.12
N CYS A 253 -38.09 3.89 9.79
CA CYS A 253 -37.61 4.99 10.61
C CYS A 253 -36.62 4.50 11.69
N VAL A 254 -35.51 5.20 11.89
CA VAL A 254 -34.48 4.83 12.88
C VAL A 254 -34.86 5.06 14.34
N VAL A 255 -36.09 5.53 14.58
CA VAL A 255 -36.59 5.74 15.94
C VAL A 255 -37.01 4.38 16.48
N PRO A 256 -36.49 3.92 17.63
CA PRO A 256 -36.87 2.63 18.19
C PRO A 256 -38.39 2.49 18.29
N GLY A 257 -38.93 1.38 17.76
CA GLY A 257 -40.36 1.10 17.73
C GLY A 257 -41.17 1.81 16.63
N CYS A 258 -40.52 2.45 15.65
CA CYS A 258 -41.21 3.09 14.52
C CYS A 258 -41.01 2.33 13.21
N GLU A 259 -42.09 1.79 12.66
CA GLU A 259 -42.08 1.08 11.37
C GLU A 259 -42.44 1.98 10.17
N GLY A 260 -42.57 3.29 10.38
CA GLY A 260 -42.94 4.21 9.31
C GLY A 260 -41.85 4.29 8.23
N PRO A 261 -42.21 4.39 6.94
CA PRO A 261 -41.24 4.49 5.86
C PRO A 261 -40.42 5.80 6.00
N PRO A 262 -39.08 5.74 5.93
CA PRO A 262 -38.25 6.92 6.07
C PRO A 262 -38.31 7.78 4.80
N ARG A 263 -38.41 9.10 4.97
CA ARG A 263 -38.39 10.06 3.85
C ARG A 263 -37.04 10.76 3.71
N GLY A 264 -36.43 11.16 4.82
CA GLY A 264 -35.16 11.88 4.82
C GLY A 264 -34.50 11.82 6.19
N ARG A 265 -33.16 11.82 6.23
CA ARG A 265 -32.35 11.71 7.47
C ARG A 265 -32.63 10.43 8.29
N GLY A 266 -33.12 9.37 7.64
CA GLY A 266 -33.55 8.13 8.30
C GLY A 266 -34.84 8.26 9.12
N LEU A 267 -35.56 9.37 9.01
CA LEU A 267 -36.79 9.63 9.75
C LEU A 267 -38.01 9.53 8.85
N CYS A 268 -39.11 8.98 9.39
CA CYS A 268 -40.44 9.12 8.79
C CYS A 268 -40.90 10.59 8.85
N HIS A 269 -41.94 10.95 8.10
CA HIS A 269 -42.44 12.32 8.04
C HIS A 269 -42.72 12.93 9.45
N LYS A 270 -43.38 12.16 10.33
CA LYS A 270 -43.73 12.59 11.70
C LYS A 270 -42.49 12.91 12.53
N HIS A 271 -41.52 12.00 12.54
CA HIS A 271 -40.29 12.16 13.32
C HIS A 271 -39.38 13.25 12.74
N TYR A 272 -39.31 13.37 11.41
CA TYR A 272 -38.59 14.45 10.74
C TYR A 272 -39.16 15.82 11.13
N MET A 273 -40.49 15.98 11.09
CA MET A 273 -41.17 17.22 11.48
C MET A 273 -40.96 17.56 12.97
N SER A 274 -40.96 16.55 13.85
CA SER A 274 -40.66 16.74 15.27
C SER A 274 -39.23 17.24 15.49
N TRP A 275 -38.26 16.56 14.87
CA TRP A 275 -36.85 16.95 14.94
C TRP A 275 -36.60 18.36 14.38
N SER A 276 -37.17 18.67 13.21
CA SER A 276 -37.02 19.99 12.56
C SER A 276 -37.60 21.12 13.43
N ARG A 277 -38.75 20.90 14.06
CA ARG A 277 -39.35 21.86 15.00
C ARG A 277 -38.52 22.08 16.26
N ASP A 278 -38.00 21.00 16.85
CA ASP A 278 -37.15 21.12 18.04
C ASP A 278 -35.88 21.94 17.69
N ARG A 279 -35.26 21.68 16.53
CA ARG A 279 -34.12 22.45 16.02
C ARG A 279 -34.43 23.92 15.76
N ALA A 280 -35.54 24.22 15.07
CA ALA A 280 -35.93 25.59 14.75
C ALA A 280 -36.17 26.43 16.03
N LYS A 281 -36.52 25.79 17.14
CA LYS A 281 -36.74 26.41 18.45
C LYS A 281 -35.49 26.40 19.35
N GLY A 282 -34.34 25.94 18.88
CA GLY A 282 -33.12 25.82 19.68
C GLY A 282 -33.21 24.79 20.81
N ARG A 283 -34.17 23.86 20.77
CA ARG A 283 -34.34 22.80 21.79
C ARG A 283 -33.47 21.60 21.46
N VAL A 284 -33.02 20.89 22.49
CA VAL A 284 -32.40 19.56 22.30
C VAL A 284 -33.43 18.65 21.64
N PRO A 285 -33.18 18.11 20.42
CA PRO A 285 -34.17 17.31 19.71
C PRO A 285 -34.51 16.03 20.47
N ARG A 286 -35.81 15.74 20.64
CA ARG A 286 -36.30 14.49 21.27
C ARG A 286 -36.06 13.25 20.41
N VAL A 287 -35.82 13.46 19.13
CA VAL A 287 -35.57 12.41 18.15
C VAL A 287 -34.19 12.66 17.55
N LYS A 288 -33.34 11.64 17.60
CA LYS A 288 -32.03 11.65 16.95
C LYS A 288 -32.18 11.10 15.53
N PRO A 289 -32.18 11.94 14.47
CA PRO A 289 -32.07 11.46 13.10
C PRO A 289 -30.75 10.72 12.89
N LEU A 290 -30.62 10.01 11.76
CA LEU A 290 -29.30 9.61 11.25
C LEU A 290 -28.44 10.83 10.84
N ARG A 291 -28.98 12.06 10.91
CA ARG A 291 -28.37 13.31 10.44
C ARG A 291 -28.79 14.51 11.28
N SER A 292 -27.90 15.06 12.11
CA SER A 292 -28.18 16.18 13.03
C SER A 292 -28.05 17.59 12.40
N ASN A 293 -27.31 17.72 11.29
CA ASN A 293 -26.97 19.01 10.65
C ASN A 293 -27.76 19.30 9.38
#